data_AF-A0A1E7F444-F1
#
_entry.id   AF-A0A1E7F444-F1
#
_cell.length_a   1.000
_cell.length_b   1.000
_cell.length_c   1.000
_cell.angle_alpha   90.00
_cell.angle_beta   90.00
_cell.angle_gamma   90.00
#
_symmetry.space_group_name_H-M   'P 1'
#
loop_
_entity.id
_entity.type
_entity.pdbx_description
1 polymer ?
#
loop_
_entity_poly.entity_id
_entity_poly.type
_entity_poly.pdbx_seq_one_letter_code
_entity_poly.pdbx_strand_id
1 'polypeptide(L)'
;MGRKQKLRQEKKRNIKNKAATAEVTAAAAVAEVATTFSSKNAIVETAEEKALAARVRKEKGLALDNQLPKSDMYVQAMTDTDMNRGEQWELFKRGVTEDECVHSMYYMGVIIMSTTDEKRIHLALPWYLEGAIRGSVCSTISLCSEFYIGKADCALHSYWGEFATKNYIGVFLTDRKQFKGLKGLVGRECVICSKTDTNTFTLQQCKGCSLYCYCSEWCQTIHWKERKHRNECKQVQILNKYHKPYAKEIRDAVIRGDKEIPSLEKLRYKLGLTRSSEELTHNGKKIYPDDYLLGREDGTLWVGSFAYATSVEDK
;
A
#
# COMPACT_ATOMS: atom_id res chain seq x y z
N MET A 1 -43.67 26.99 26.44
CA MET A 1 -42.57 26.30 25.72
C MET A 1 -43.00 24.90 25.31
N GLY A 2 -42.82 24.53 24.04
CA GLY A 2 -43.29 23.25 23.49
C GLY A 2 -42.53 22.04 24.04
N ARG A 3 -43.23 20.90 24.16
CA ARG A 3 -42.71 19.63 24.72
C ARG A 3 -41.41 19.15 24.06
N LYS A 4 -41.22 19.42 22.76
CA LYS A 4 -39.98 19.12 22.00
C LYS A 4 -38.78 20.00 22.39
N GLN A 5 -39.02 21.22 22.89
CA GLN A 5 -37.95 22.16 23.27
C GLN A 5 -37.38 21.83 24.66
N LYS A 6 -38.22 21.33 25.58
CA LYS A 6 -37.78 20.79 26.88
C LYS A 6 -36.83 19.60 26.73
N LEU A 7 -37.17 18.63 25.87
CA LEU A 7 -36.32 17.45 25.61
C LEU A 7 -34.94 17.81 25.04
N ARG A 8 -34.84 18.87 24.23
CA ARG A 8 -33.55 19.34 23.68
C ARG A 8 -32.67 20.02 24.73
N GLN A 9 -33.27 20.75 25.67
CA GLN A 9 -32.51 21.39 26.76
C GLN A 9 -32.02 20.36 27.79
N GLU A 10 -32.83 19.35 28.09
CA GLU A 10 -32.48 18.28 29.03
C GLU A 10 -31.35 17.40 28.50
N LYS A 11 -31.36 17.07 27.20
CA LYS A 11 -30.26 16.33 26.55
C LYS A 11 -28.95 17.11 26.56
N LYS A 12 -28.99 18.45 26.38
CA LYS A 12 -27.80 19.31 26.50
C LYS A 12 -27.24 19.37 27.93
N ARG A 13 -28.10 19.36 28.94
CA ARG A 13 -27.70 19.36 30.36
C ARG A 13 -27.00 18.06 30.75
N ASN A 14 -27.50 16.91 30.30
CA ASN A 14 -26.89 15.61 30.58
C ASN A 14 -25.52 15.42 29.92
N ILE A 15 -25.30 15.98 28.72
CA ILE A 15 -23.98 15.95 28.06
C ILE A 15 -22.96 16.81 28.82
N LYS A 16 -23.37 18.00 29.28
CA LYS A 16 -22.48 18.91 30.02
C LYS A 16 -22.05 18.34 31.37
N ASN A 17 -22.97 17.66 32.07
CA ASN A 17 -22.65 17.02 33.35
C ASN A 17 -21.71 15.81 33.17
N LYS A 18 -21.86 15.03 32.08
CA LYS A 18 -21.00 13.87 31.81
C LYS A 18 -19.55 14.26 31.43
N ALA A 19 -19.37 15.43 30.82
CA ALA A 19 -18.03 15.97 30.53
C ALA A 19 -17.32 16.45 31.80
N ALA A 20 -18.03 17.10 32.73
CA ALA A 20 -17.45 17.59 33.98
C ALA A 20 -17.00 16.45 34.93
N THR A 21 -17.68 15.30 34.92
CA THR A 21 -17.28 14.15 35.77
C THR A 21 -16.04 13.42 35.23
N ALA A 22 -15.76 13.50 33.93
CA ALA A 22 -14.59 12.90 33.30
C ALA A 22 -13.31 13.73 33.51
N GLU A 23 -13.45 15.04 33.72
CA GLU A 23 -12.30 15.95 33.88
C GLU A 23 -11.73 15.92 35.31
N VAL A 24 -12.56 15.64 36.32
CA VAL A 24 -12.13 15.57 37.73
C VAL A 24 -11.42 14.25 38.07
N THR A 25 -11.69 13.16 37.33
CA THR A 25 -11.02 11.87 37.54
C THR A 25 -9.66 11.75 36.85
N ALA A 26 -9.32 12.64 35.91
CA ALA A 26 -8.03 12.63 35.23
C ALA A 26 -6.93 13.43 35.97
N ALA A 27 -7.30 14.40 36.82
CA ALA A 27 -6.34 15.29 37.47
C ALA A 27 -5.69 14.70 38.74
N ALA A 28 -6.32 13.71 39.40
CA ALA A 28 -5.82 13.14 40.66
C ALA A 28 -4.83 11.97 40.50
N ALA A 29 -4.58 11.47 39.29
CA ALA A 29 -3.73 10.31 39.05
C ALA A 29 -2.33 10.63 38.47
N VAL A 30 -1.97 11.92 38.33
CA VAL A 30 -0.75 12.34 37.60
C VAL A 30 0.36 12.88 38.53
N ALA A 31 0.14 12.99 39.85
CA ALA A 31 1.08 13.68 40.73
C ALA A 31 2.06 12.80 41.53
N GLU A 32 1.97 11.46 41.50
CA GLU A 32 2.74 10.61 42.44
C GLU A 32 3.62 9.51 41.82
N VAL A 33 3.85 9.53 40.50
CA VAL A 33 4.72 8.54 39.83
C VAL A 33 5.72 9.24 38.92
N ALA A 34 6.56 10.09 39.52
CA ALA A 34 7.57 10.86 38.79
C ALA A 34 8.94 10.84 39.47
N THR A 35 9.38 9.72 40.05
CA THR A 35 10.78 9.57 40.48
C THR A 35 11.16 8.10 40.68
N THR A 36 11.27 7.35 39.58
CA THR A 36 12.15 6.18 39.55
C THR A 36 12.77 6.08 38.17
N PHE A 37 13.98 6.62 38.07
CA PHE A 37 14.81 6.60 36.88
C PHE A 37 15.00 5.15 36.40
N SER A 38 14.30 4.85 35.31
CA SER A 38 14.43 3.62 34.54
C SER A 38 15.83 3.56 33.93
N SER A 39 16.68 2.71 34.50
CA SER A 39 17.84 2.18 33.82
C SER A 39 17.34 1.35 32.62
N LYS A 40 17.38 1.96 31.43
CA LYS A 40 17.14 1.28 30.15
C LYS A 40 18.26 0.28 29.88
N ASN A 41 18.22 -0.86 30.57
CA ASN A 41 18.86 -2.07 30.08
C ASN A 41 18.02 -2.52 28.88
N ALA A 42 18.37 -2.02 27.69
CA ALA A 42 17.84 -2.54 26.45
C ALA A 42 18.26 -4.01 26.38
N ILE A 43 17.33 -4.91 26.70
CA ILE A 43 17.49 -6.34 26.46
C ILE A 43 17.79 -6.47 24.97
N VAL A 44 19.05 -6.82 24.66
CA VAL A 44 19.49 -7.01 23.28
C VAL A 44 18.80 -8.25 22.79
N GLU A 45 17.73 -8.07 22.00
CA GLU A 45 17.02 -9.16 21.33
C GLU A 45 18.04 -9.97 20.52
N THR A 46 18.13 -11.26 20.82
CA THR A 46 19.12 -12.16 20.23
C THR A 46 18.82 -12.36 18.74
N ALA A 47 19.83 -12.79 17.97
CA ALA A 47 19.63 -13.09 16.55
C ALA A 47 18.58 -14.21 16.33
N GLU A 48 18.52 -15.17 17.25
CA GLU A 48 17.57 -16.28 17.23
C GLU A 48 16.13 -15.81 17.47
N GLU A 49 15.91 -14.92 18.45
CA GLU A 49 14.59 -14.32 18.71
C GLU A 49 14.08 -13.53 17.50
N LYS A 50 14.97 -12.76 16.84
CA LYS A 50 14.62 -12.03 15.61
C LYS A 50 14.25 -12.96 14.46
N ALA A 51 15.00 -14.04 14.27
CA ALA A 51 14.74 -15.04 13.23
C ALA A 51 13.41 -15.77 13.49
N LEU A 52 13.15 -16.17 14.73
CA LEU A 52 11.89 -16.80 15.13
C LEU A 52 10.70 -15.83 14.93
N ALA A 53 10.83 -14.58 15.35
CA ALA A 53 9.80 -13.57 15.15
C ALA A 53 9.52 -13.32 13.66
N ALA A 54 10.56 -13.30 12.81
CA ALA A 54 10.41 -13.18 11.36
C ALA A 54 9.69 -14.39 10.76
N ARG A 55 9.99 -15.61 11.20
CA ARG A 55 9.30 -16.84 10.74
C ARG A 55 7.82 -16.84 11.12
N VAL A 56 7.51 -16.52 12.38
CA VAL A 56 6.11 -16.42 12.86
C VAL A 56 5.32 -15.36 12.08
N ARG A 57 5.93 -14.22 11.78
CA ARG A 57 5.33 -13.17 10.94
C ARG A 57 5.04 -13.68 9.53
N LYS A 58 6.00 -14.36 8.91
CA LYS A 58 5.86 -14.96 7.57
C LYS A 58 4.72 -15.98 7.54
N GLU A 59 4.66 -16.88 8.51
CA GLU A 59 3.59 -17.89 8.63
C GLU A 59 2.21 -17.24 8.78
N LYS A 60 2.08 -16.18 9.59
CA LYS A 60 0.82 -15.42 9.72
C LYS A 60 0.41 -14.76 8.40
N GLY A 61 1.37 -14.23 7.64
CA GLY A 61 1.10 -13.67 6.31
C GLY A 61 0.59 -14.72 5.33
N LEU A 62 1.26 -15.87 5.30
CA LEU A 62 0.82 -17.01 4.49
C LEU A 62 -0.57 -17.51 4.91
N ALA A 63 -0.87 -17.54 6.21
CA ALA A 63 -2.19 -17.92 6.71
C ALA A 63 -3.30 -16.96 6.25
N LEU A 64 -3.01 -15.65 6.14
CA LEU A 64 -3.95 -14.67 5.60
C LEU A 64 -4.16 -14.83 4.09
N ASP A 65 -3.09 -15.10 3.34
CA ASP A 65 -3.18 -15.32 1.89
C ASP A 65 -3.84 -16.66 1.55
N ASN A 66 -3.67 -17.69 2.39
CA ASN A 66 -4.35 -18.97 2.25
C ASN A 66 -5.89 -18.88 2.41
N GLN A 67 -6.42 -17.75 2.88
CA GLN A 67 -7.87 -17.49 2.87
C GLN A 67 -8.39 -17.13 1.47
N LEU A 68 -7.51 -16.68 0.56
CA LEU A 68 -7.87 -16.35 -0.81
C LEU A 68 -8.01 -17.64 -1.63
N PRO A 69 -9.04 -17.74 -2.50
CA PRO A 69 -9.23 -18.90 -3.36
C PRO A 69 -7.99 -19.21 -4.21
N LYS A 70 -7.68 -20.50 -4.32
CA LYS A 70 -6.63 -21.04 -5.17
C LYS A 70 -7.30 -21.66 -6.39
N SER A 71 -6.82 -21.34 -7.59
CA SER A 71 -7.24 -22.06 -8.79
C SER A 71 -6.52 -23.40 -8.90
N ASP A 72 -7.10 -24.34 -9.63
CA ASP A 72 -6.47 -25.63 -9.93
C ASP A 72 -5.15 -25.42 -10.69
N MET A 73 -5.09 -24.42 -11.58
CA MET A 73 -3.87 -24.05 -12.30
C MET A 73 -2.76 -23.61 -11.35
N TYR A 74 -3.08 -22.79 -10.33
CA TYR A 74 -2.12 -22.40 -9.31
C TYR A 74 -1.63 -23.61 -8.51
N VAL A 75 -2.56 -24.49 -8.08
CA VAL A 75 -2.20 -25.68 -7.31
C VAL A 75 -1.27 -26.58 -8.13
N GLN A 76 -1.61 -26.85 -9.38
CA GLN A 76 -0.80 -27.66 -10.30
C GLN A 76 0.61 -27.09 -10.48
N ALA A 77 0.72 -25.77 -10.74
CA ALA A 77 2.00 -25.09 -10.91
C ALA A 77 2.89 -25.14 -9.66
N MET A 78 2.30 -25.28 -8.47
CA MET A 78 3.03 -25.33 -7.20
C MET A 78 3.36 -26.75 -6.73
N THR A 79 2.65 -27.78 -7.22
CA THR A 79 2.86 -29.17 -6.79
C THR A 79 3.78 -29.96 -7.72
N ASP A 80 3.85 -29.60 -9.00
CA ASP A 80 4.68 -30.30 -9.98
C ASP A 80 6.13 -29.79 -9.93
N THR A 81 7.03 -30.61 -9.40
CA THR A 81 8.45 -30.27 -9.25
C THR A 81 9.25 -30.41 -10.54
N ASP A 82 8.73 -31.14 -11.53
CA ASP A 82 9.44 -31.42 -12.79
C ASP A 82 9.08 -30.39 -13.89
N MET A 83 8.10 -29.53 -13.60
CA MET A 83 7.62 -28.51 -14.50
C MET A 83 8.68 -27.43 -14.80
N ASN A 84 8.86 -27.12 -16.08
CA ASN A 84 9.74 -26.04 -16.47
C ASN A 84 9.08 -24.67 -16.23
N ARG A 85 9.90 -23.61 -16.19
CA ARG A 85 9.43 -22.25 -15.87
C ARG A 85 8.40 -21.69 -16.87
N GLY A 86 8.46 -22.11 -18.13
CA GLY A 86 7.49 -21.69 -19.17
C GLY A 86 6.12 -22.34 -18.97
N GLU A 87 6.08 -23.61 -18.60
CA GLU A 87 4.85 -24.31 -18.24
C GLU A 87 4.21 -23.71 -16.98
N GLN A 88 5.03 -23.44 -15.94
CA GLN A 88 4.55 -22.75 -14.73
C GLN A 88 3.94 -21.38 -15.06
N TRP A 89 4.59 -20.62 -15.94
CA TRP A 89 4.09 -19.33 -16.38
C TRP A 89 2.72 -19.42 -17.05
N GLU A 90 2.54 -20.35 -17.98
CA GLU A 90 1.24 -20.51 -18.67
C GLU A 90 0.14 -20.97 -17.70
N LEU A 91 0.45 -21.82 -16.71
CA LEU A 91 -0.52 -22.17 -15.66
C LEU A 91 -0.90 -20.97 -14.80
N PHE A 92 0.06 -20.17 -14.32
CA PHE A 92 -0.27 -18.97 -13.55
C PHE A 92 -1.07 -17.98 -14.39
N LYS A 93 -0.68 -17.75 -15.65
CA LYS A 93 -1.41 -16.90 -16.59
C LYS A 93 -2.87 -17.36 -16.75
N ARG A 94 -3.10 -18.65 -16.98
CA ARG A 94 -4.46 -19.22 -17.04
C ARG A 94 -5.22 -19.04 -15.73
N GLY A 95 -4.58 -19.31 -14.60
CA GLY A 95 -5.19 -19.09 -13.28
C GLY A 95 -5.58 -17.63 -13.03
N VAL A 96 -4.86 -16.66 -13.60
CA VAL A 96 -5.27 -15.25 -13.57
C VAL A 96 -6.45 -14.99 -14.51
N THR A 97 -6.39 -15.47 -15.74
CA THR A 97 -7.37 -15.09 -16.79
C THR A 97 -8.70 -15.83 -16.67
N GLU A 98 -8.67 -17.09 -16.23
CA GLU A 98 -9.85 -17.96 -16.13
C GLU A 98 -10.51 -17.86 -14.74
N ASP A 99 -9.70 -17.76 -13.68
CA ASP A 99 -10.15 -17.86 -12.30
C ASP A 99 -9.94 -16.59 -11.46
N GLU A 100 -9.31 -15.55 -12.01
CA GLU A 100 -8.88 -14.35 -11.28
C GLU A 100 -8.05 -14.67 -10.02
N CYS A 101 -7.24 -15.73 -10.07
CA CYS A 101 -6.52 -16.23 -8.91
C CYS A 101 -5.44 -15.24 -8.44
N VAL A 102 -5.61 -14.71 -7.23
CA VAL A 102 -4.69 -13.73 -6.62
C VAL A 102 -3.30 -14.33 -6.38
N HIS A 103 -3.22 -15.62 -6.06
CA HIS A 103 -1.93 -16.29 -5.89
C HIS A 103 -1.16 -16.36 -7.21
N SER A 104 -1.85 -16.69 -8.30
CA SER A 104 -1.24 -16.62 -9.63
C SER A 104 -0.78 -15.22 -9.98
N MET A 105 -1.54 -14.16 -9.65
CA MET A 105 -1.11 -12.77 -9.86
C MET A 105 0.22 -12.47 -9.14
N TYR A 106 0.36 -12.92 -7.89
CA TYR A 106 1.62 -12.77 -7.15
C TYR A 106 2.78 -13.47 -7.87
N TYR A 107 2.61 -14.74 -8.25
CA TYR A 107 3.65 -15.51 -8.91
C TYR A 107 3.99 -15.03 -10.32
N MET A 108 3.02 -14.47 -11.06
CA MET A 108 3.29 -13.76 -12.32
C MET A 108 4.28 -12.61 -12.08
N GLY A 109 4.06 -11.81 -11.04
CA GLY A 109 5.01 -10.77 -10.62
C GLY A 109 6.39 -11.33 -10.26
N VAL A 110 6.44 -12.45 -9.51
CA VAL A 110 7.70 -13.11 -9.11
C VAL A 110 8.49 -13.62 -10.31
N ILE A 111 7.82 -14.31 -11.24
CA ILE A 111 8.44 -14.83 -12.46
C ILE A 111 8.99 -13.69 -13.30
N ILE A 112 8.22 -12.61 -13.53
CA ILE A 112 8.70 -11.45 -14.30
C ILE A 112 9.92 -10.81 -13.64
N MET A 113 9.92 -10.66 -12.31
CA MET A 113 11.04 -10.06 -11.59
C MET A 113 12.31 -10.93 -11.62
N SER A 114 12.16 -12.23 -11.86
CA SER A 114 13.27 -13.20 -11.81
C SER A 114 13.88 -13.47 -13.20
N THR A 115 13.47 -12.77 -14.25
CA THR A 115 14.08 -12.88 -15.59
C THR A 115 15.37 -12.04 -15.67
N THR A 116 16.38 -12.52 -16.40
CA THR A 116 17.69 -11.87 -16.54
C THR A 116 17.68 -10.62 -17.44
N ASP A 117 16.65 -10.47 -18.28
CA ASP A 117 16.45 -9.26 -19.06
C ASP A 117 16.24 -8.07 -18.13
N GLU A 118 16.89 -6.94 -18.44
CA GLU A 118 16.78 -5.65 -17.74
C GLU A 118 15.42 -5.50 -17.06
N LYS A 119 15.47 -5.63 -15.72
CA LYS A 119 14.35 -5.74 -14.79
C LYS A 119 13.03 -5.20 -15.38
N ARG A 120 12.15 -6.11 -15.80
CA ARG A 120 10.81 -5.83 -16.32
C ARG A 120 9.85 -5.38 -15.21
N ILE A 121 10.31 -4.49 -14.33
CA ILE A 121 9.61 -4.03 -13.12
C ILE A 121 8.27 -3.39 -13.52
N HIS A 122 8.26 -2.63 -14.61
CA HIS A 122 7.04 -2.05 -15.17
C HIS A 122 5.97 -3.10 -15.55
N LEU A 123 6.36 -4.35 -15.82
CA LEU A 123 5.45 -5.46 -16.10
C LEU A 123 5.04 -6.23 -14.85
N ALA A 124 5.91 -6.28 -13.83
CA ALA A 124 5.59 -6.92 -12.56
C ALA A 124 4.71 -6.03 -11.66
N LEU A 125 4.87 -4.70 -11.73
CA LEU A 125 4.14 -3.73 -10.91
C LEU A 125 2.61 -3.90 -10.99
N PRO A 126 1.98 -4.00 -12.18
CA PRO A 126 0.54 -4.15 -12.29
C PRO A 126 0.03 -5.42 -11.60
N TRP A 127 0.79 -6.52 -11.63
CA TRP A 127 0.42 -7.79 -11.00
C TRP A 127 0.45 -7.71 -9.48
N TYR A 128 1.52 -7.16 -8.91
CA TYR A 128 1.58 -6.94 -7.47
C TYR A 128 0.53 -5.92 -7.01
N LEU A 129 0.27 -4.87 -7.80
CA LEU A 129 -0.76 -3.89 -7.47
C LEU A 129 -2.16 -4.52 -7.47
N GLU A 130 -2.50 -5.30 -8.50
CA GLU A 130 -3.78 -6.02 -8.61
C GLU A 130 -3.95 -7.00 -7.43
N GLY A 131 -2.92 -7.79 -7.12
CA GLY A 131 -2.97 -8.70 -5.97
C GLY A 131 -3.09 -7.96 -4.63
N ALA A 132 -2.43 -6.80 -4.48
CA ALA A 132 -2.50 -5.99 -3.26
C ALA A 132 -3.87 -5.34 -3.06
N ILE A 133 -4.52 -4.80 -4.11
CA ILE A 133 -5.88 -4.23 -4.00
C ILE A 133 -6.94 -5.32 -3.73
N ARG A 134 -6.69 -6.57 -4.15
CA ARG A 134 -7.51 -7.75 -3.83
C ARG A 134 -7.24 -8.33 -2.44
N GLY A 135 -6.26 -7.77 -1.72
CA GLY A 135 -5.99 -8.11 -0.32
C GLY A 135 -4.95 -9.21 -0.08
N SER A 136 -4.09 -9.51 -1.06
CA SER A 136 -2.91 -10.37 -0.83
C SER A 136 -1.84 -9.61 -0.05
N VAL A 137 -1.43 -10.24 1.05
CA VAL A 137 -0.31 -9.85 1.90
C VAL A 137 1.00 -9.97 1.13
N CYS A 138 1.25 -11.10 0.46
CA CYS A 138 2.48 -11.33 -0.29
C CYS A 138 2.67 -10.27 -1.38
N SER A 139 1.62 -9.98 -2.15
CA SER A 139 1.65 -8.92 -3.16
C SER A 139 1.88 -7.53 -2.55
N THR A 140 1.25 -7.23 -1.40
CA THR A 140 1.48 -5.95 -0.70
C THR A 140 2.91 -5.81 -0.20
N ILE A 141 3.49 -6.88 0.36
CA ILE A 141 4.88 -6.90 0.85
C ILE A 141 5.84 -6.67 -0.32
N SER A 142 5.68 -7.43 -1.42
CA SER A 142 6.53 -7.30 -2.60
C SER A 142 6.39 -5.92 -3.26
N LEU A 143 5.18 -5.36 -3.28
CA LEU A 143 4.96 -4.00 -3.76
C LEU A 143 5.78 -2.98 -2.96
N CYS A 144 5.74 -3.09 -1.62
CA CYS A 144 6.57 -2.24 -0.78
C CYS A 144 8.07 -2.49 -0.99
N SER A 145 8.54 -3.75 -0.92
CA SER A 145 9.97 -4.06 -0.91
C SER A 145 10.66 -3.84 -2.25
N GLU A 146 10.03 -4.25 -3.35
CA GLU A 146 10.66 -4.24 -4.67
C GLU A 146 10.47 -2.91 -5.40
N PHE A 147 9.35 -2.21 -5.13
CA PHE A 147 8.97 -1.03 -5.90
C PHE A 147 9.19 0.27 -5.15
N TYR A 148 8.90 0.32 -3.84
CA TYR A 148 8.84 1.59 -3.13
C TYR A 148 9.92 1.78 -2.05
N ILE A 149 10.51 0.71 -1.51
CA ILE A 149 11.64 0.82 -0.57
C ILE A 149 12.86 1.37 -1.31
N GLY A 150 13.50 2.38 -0.70
CA GLY A 150 14.74 2.98 -1.20
C GLY A 150 14.57 3.92 -2.41
N LYS A 151 13.34 4.15 -2.87
CA LYS A 151 13.04 5.08 -3.97
C LYS A 151 12.44 6.39 -3.43
N ALA A 152 12.41 7.42 -4.28
CA ALA A 152 11.86 8.73 -3.95
C ALA A 152 10.32 8.73 -3.71
N ASP A 153 9.67 7.57 -3.86
CA ASP A 153 8.21 7.40 -3.89
C ASP A 153 7.65 7.13 -2.48
N CYS A 154 7.89 8.07 -1.57
CA CYS A 154 7.55 7.94 -0.16
C CYS A 154 6.03 7.88 0.10
N ALA A 155 5.19 8.45 -0.75
CA ALA A 155 3.73 8.51 -0.58
C ALA A 155 3.06 7.17 -0.88
N LEU A 156 3.46 6.48 -1.94
CA LEU A 156 2.96 5.12 -2.19
C LEU A 156 3.47 4.15 -1.13
N HIS A 157 4.74 4.22 -0.76
CA HIS A 157 5.28 3.43 0.35
C HIS A 157 4.50 3.66 1.64
N SER A 158 4.23 4.92 1.99
CA SER A 158 3.45 5.26 3.19
C SER A 158 2.02 4.74 3.12
N TYR A 159 1.37 4.83 1.95
CA TYR A 159 0.00 4.32 1.77
C TYR A 159 -0.05 2.82 2.04
N TRP A 160 0.79 2.04 1.36
CA TRP A 160 0.79 0.58 1.48
C TRP A 160 1.30 0.11 2.84
N GLY A 161 2.24 0.85 3.45
CA GLY A 161 2.69 0.61 4.81
C GLY A 161 1.60 0.81 5.87
N GLU A 162 0.85 1.92 5.79
CA GLU A 162 -0.30 2.16 6.67
C GLU A 162 -1.36 1.08 6.46
N PHE A 163 -1.66 0.77 5.19
CA PHE A 163 -2.61 -0.27 4.82
C PHE A 163 -2.23 -1.63 5.41
N ALA A 164 -0.98 -2.07 5.22
CA ALA A 164 -0.50 -3.35 5.72
C ALA A 164 -0.46 -3.38 7.26
N THR A 165 -0.05 -2.29 7.91
CA THR A 165 -0.04 -2.20 9.38
C THR A 165 -1.45 -2.34 9.96
N LYS A 166 -2.44 -1.74 9.30
CA LYS A 166 -3.84 -1.77 9.75
C LYS A 166 -4.50 -3.12 9.51
N ASN A 167 -4.25 -3.74 8.36
CA ASN A 167 -4.99 -4.93 7.93
C ASN A 167 -4.24 -6.25 8.20
N TYR A 168 -2.91 -6.23 8.33
CA TYR A 168 -2.05 -7.41 8.49
C TYR A 168 -1.24 -7.33 9.78
N ILE A 169 -1.94 -7.11 10.90
CA ILE A 169 -1.33 -6.89 12.21
C ILE A 169 -0.39 -8.06 12.55
N GLY A 170 0.88 -7.75 12.79
CA GLY A 170 1.88 -8.73 13.20
C GLY A 170 2.41 -9.63 12.09
N VAL A 171 2.26 -9.23 10.82
CA VAL A 171 2.83 -9.93 9.65
C VAL A 171 3.97 -9.15 9.00
N PHE A 172 3.87 -7.82 8.99
CA PHE A 172 4.78 -7.01 8.20
C PHE A 172 6.19 -6.97 8.80
N LEU A 173 7.19 -7.27 7.95
CA LEU A 173 8.59 -7.46 8.36
C LEU A 173 9.35 -6.16 8.57
N THR A 174 8.98 -5.08 7.89
CA THR A 174 9.70 -3.83 8.11
C THR A 174 9.46 -3.40 9.54
N ASP A 175 10.58 -3.28 10.27
CA ASP A 175 10.60 -2.83 11.65
C ASP A 175 9.63 -1.65 11.74
N ARG A 176 8.71 -1.69 12.70
CA ARG A 176 7.80 -0.57 12.96
C ARG A 176 8.57 0.75 13.02
N LYS A 177 9.87 0.71 13.35
CA LYS A 177 10.82 1.81 13.25
C LYS A 177 11.04 2.36 11.84
N GLN A 178 11.11 1.55 10.79
CA GLN A 178 11.23 2.04 9.40
C GLN A 178 10.01 2.85 8.97
N PHE A 179 8.80 2.37 9.27
CA PHE A 179 7.58 3.14 8.98
C PHE A 179 7.38 4.36 9.89
N LYS A 180 7.74 4.24 11.18
CA LYS A 180 7.76 5.39 12.09
C LYS A 180 8.78 6.45 11.62
N GLY A 181 9.91 6.00 11.08
CA GLY A 181 10.92 6.84 10.44
C GLY A 181 10.34 7.58 9.24
N LEU A 182 9.63 6.90 8.34
CA LEU A 182 8.95 7.54 7.22
C LEU A 182 7.98 8.64 7.68
N LYS A 183 7.12 8.35 8.66
CA LYS A 183 6.17 9.35 9.16
C LYS A 183 6.86 10.54 9.84
N GLY A 184 8.02 10.32 10.45
CA GLY A 184 8.84 11.35 11.07
C GLY A 184 9.62 12.21 10.06
N LEU A 185 10.17 11.58 9.02
CA LEU A 185 11.00 12.21 7.99
C LEU A 185 10.15 13.03 7.01
N VAL A 186 9.03 12.48 6.54
CA VAL A 186 8.28 13.16 5.47
C VAL A 186 7.43 14.33 6.00
N GLY A 187 7.28 14.46 7.32
CA GLY A 187 6.45 15.48 7.96
C GLY A 187 7.16 16.71 8.51
N ARG A 188 8.49 16.87 8.39
CA ARG A 188 9.20 17.96 9.10
C ARG A 188 10.27 18.72 8.32
N GLU A 189 10.55 18.31 7.08
CA GLU A 189 11.51 19.01 6.23
C GLU A 189 10.97 19.20 4.82
N CYS A 190 11.41 20.28 4.17
CA CYS A 190 11.12 20.54 2.78
C CYS A 190 11.82 19.50 1.91
N VAL A 191 11.08 18.72 1.13
CA VAL A 191 11.64 17.64 0.27
C VAL A 191 12.63 18.13 -0.81
N ILE A 192 12.66 19.43 -1.10
CA ILE A 192 13.56 20.03 -2.10
C ILE A 192 14.81 20.66 -1.48
N CYS A 193 14.67 21.42 -0.38
CA CYS A 193 15.77 22.20 0.19
C CYS A 193 16.09 21.86 1.65
N SER A 194 15.44 20.82 2.20
CA SER A 194 15.65 20.30 3.56
C SER A 194 15.42 21.31 4.70
N LYS A 195 14.84 22.49 4.44
CA LYS A 195 14.42 23.42 5.49
C LYS A 195 13.41 22.74 6.42
N THR A 196 13.61 22.87 7.72
CA THR A 196 12.72 22.30 8.72
C THR A 196 11.71 23.33 9.24
N ASP A 197 10.63 22.83 9.83
CA ASP A 197 9.74 23.66 10.65
C ASP A 197 10.52 24.36 11.78
N THR A 198 10.10 25.59 12.10
CA THR A 198 10.54 26.34 13.28
C THR A 198 9.32 26.91 14.00
N ASN A 199 9.52 27.50 15.18
CA ASN A 199 8.42 28.13 15.93
C ASN A 199 7.76 29.30 15.17
N THR A 200 8.46 29.89 14.20
CA THR A 200 7.99 31.04 13.41
C THR A 200 7.67 30.67 11.96
N PHE A 201 7.95 29.44 11.54
CA PHE A 201 7.82 29.01 10.16
C PHE A 201 7.29 27.59 10.09
N THR A 202 6.12 27.43 9.46
CA THR A 202 5.50 26.12 9.24
C THR A 202 5.49 25.78 7.75
N LEU A 203 6.02 24.61 7.43
CA LEU A 203 6.02 24.01 6.11
C LEU A 203 4.59 23.70 5.68
N GLN A 204 4.35 23.86 4.39
CA GLN A 204 3.07 23.55 3.78
C GLN A 204 3.06 22.09 3.30
N GLN A 205 2.07 21.33 3.75
CA GLN A 205 1.87 19.96 3.27
C GLN A 205 1.18 19.94 1.91
N CYS A 206 1.53 18.97 1.08
CA CYS A 206 0.81 18.68 -0.16
C CYS A 206 -0.66 18.40 0.16
N LYS A 207 -1.58 19.22 -0.36
CA LYS A 207 -3.03 19.03 -0.13
C LYS A 207 -3.58 17.72 -0.71
N GLY A 208 -2.85 17.11 -1.66
CA GLY A 208 -3.30 15.89 -2.34
C GLY A 208 -3.00 14.61 -1.57
N CYS A 209 -1.72 14.37 -1.27
CA CYS A 209 -1.29 13.16 -0.55
C CYS A 209 -1.06 13.38 0.95
N SER A 210 -1.00 14.64 1.41
CA SER A 210 -0.68 15.03 2.79
C SER A 210 0.64 14.46 3.33
N LEU A 211 1.52 13.99 2.45
CA LEU A 211 2.79 13.41 2.86
C LEU A 211 3.93 14.43 2.78
N TYR A 212 4.24 14.94 1.59
CA TYR A 212 5.38 15.85 1.42
C TYR A 212 5.12 17.24 1.98
N CYS A 213 6.17 17.82 2.57
CA CYS A 213 6.19 19.18 3.09
C CYS A 213 7.07 20.09 2.21
N TYR A 214 6.72 21.37 2.15
CA TYR A 214 7.41 22.37 1.34
C TYR A 214 7.54 23.70 2.08
N CYS A 215 8.68 24.37 1.89
CA CYS A 215 8.87 25.70 2.44
C CYS A 215 8.25 26.82 1.58
N SER A 216 7.90 26.51 0.33
CA SER A 216 7.31 27.46 -0.61
C SER A 216 6.63 26.72 -1.77
N GLU A 217 5.73 27.42 -2.47
CA GLU A 217 5.10 26.94 -3.71
C GLU A 217 6.14 26.64 -4.81
N TRP A 218 7.26 27.36 -4.81
CA TRP A 218 8.38 27.11 -5.73
C TRP A 218 8.99 25.72 -5.51
N CYS A 219 9.32 25.35 -4.26
CA CYS A 219 9.79 23.99 -3.95
C CYS A 219 8.74 22.93 -4.29
N GLN A 220 7.46 23.22 -4.05
CA GLN A 220 6.38 22.31 -4.45
C GLN A 220 6.36 22.12 -5.96
N THR A 221 6.49 23.20 -6.74
CA THR A 221 6.47 23.16 -8.21
C THR A 221 7.63 22.34 -8.79
N ILE A 222 8.84 22.49 -8.23
CA ILE A 222 10.01 21.68 -8.61
C ILE A 222 9.74 20.20 -8.33
N HIS A 223 9.31 19.86 -7.11
CA HIS A 223 8.99 18.47 -6.77
C HIS A 223 7.91 17.90 -7.69
N TRP A 224 6.89 18.71 -7.98
CA TRP A 224 5.74 18.37 -8.81
C TRP A 224 6.13 18.03 -10.25
N LYS A 225 6.98 18.85 -10.89
CA LYS A 225 7.35 18.71 -12.31
C LYS A 225 8.60 17.87 -12.52
N GLU A 226 9.68 18.18 -11.82
CA GLU A 226 11.01 17.62 -12.10
C GLU A 226 11.22 16.26 -11.43
N ARG A 227 10.63 16.05 -10.25
CA ARG A 227 10.72 14.79 -9.50
C ARG A 227 9.44 13.95 -9.57
N LYS A 228 8.56 14.27 -10.53
CA LYS A 228 7.34 13.49 -10.85
C LYS A 228 6.39 13.25 -9.67
N HIS A 229 6.42 14.08 -8.61
CA HIS A 229 5.51 13.93 -7.46
C HIS A 229 4.04 13.95 -7.88
N ARG A 230 3.69 14.69 -8.95
CA ARG A 230 2.33 14.72 -9.50
C ARG A 230 1.74 13.33 -9.73
N ASN A 231 2.53 12.44 -10.31
CA ASN A 231 2.11 11.12 -10.74
C ASN A 231 1.78 10.25 -9.53
N GLU A 232 2.70 10.21 -8.59
CA GLU A 232 2.56 9.54 -7.30
C GLU A 232 1.36 10.08 -6.49
N CYS A 233 1.26 11.42 -6.40
CA CYS A 233 0.21 12.10 -5.64
C CYS A 233 -1.18 11.72 -6.14
N LYS A 234 -1.38 11.70 -7.46
CA LYS A 234 -2.65 11.31 -8.07
C LYS A 234 -2.97 9.84 -7.85
N GLN A 235 -1.97 8.96 -7.93
CA GLN A 235 -2.18 7.55 -7.65
C GLN A 235 -2.62 7.33 -6.19
N VAL A 236 -1.97 8.02 -5.23
CA VAL A 236 -2.39 8.01 -3.82
C VAL A 236 -3.80 8.57 -3.64
N GLN A 237 -4.19 9.62 -4.37
CA GLN A 237 -5.56 10.14 -4.34
C GLN A 237 -6.58 9.12 -4.86
N ILE A 238 -6.26 8.39 -5.94
CA ILE A 238 -7.09 7.30 -6.46
C ILE A 238 -7.24 6.21 -5.40
N LEU A 239 -6.14 5.76 -4.80
CA LEU A 239 -6.15 4.74 -3.76
C LEU A 239 -6.95 5.19 -2.52
N ASN A 240 -6.74 6.41 -2.04
CA ASN A 240 -7.51 6.95 -0.90
C ASN A 240 -9.01 7.06 -1.19
N LYS A 241 -9.39 7.39 -2.43
CA LYS A 241 -10.80 7.57 -2.82
C LYS A 241 -11.52 6.26 -3.14
N TYR A 242 -10.83 5.31 -3.78
CA TYR A 242 -11.46 4.12 -4.37
C TYR A 242 -10.96 2.79 -3.81
N HIS A 243 -9.80 2.75 -3.13
CA HIS A 243 -9.32 1.53 -2.47
C HIS A 243 -9.58 1.59 -0.97
N LYS A 244 -9.03 2.59 -0.26
CA LYS A 244 -9.08 2.70 1.21
C LYS A 244 -10.47 2.50 1.85
N PRO A 245 -11.58 3.09 1.34
CA PRO A 245 -12.91 2.88 1.92
C PRO A 245 -13.52 1.50 1.62
N TYR A 246 -13.10 0.83 0.53
CA TYR A 246 -13.70 -0.42 0.05
C TYR A 246 -12.78 -1.64 0.23
N ALA A 247 -11.56 -1.47 0.73
CA ALA A 247 -10.56 -2.53 0.75
C ALA A 247 -11.02 -3.79 1.49
N LYS A 248 -11.77 -3.64 2.60
CA LYS A 248 -12.34 -4.78 3.32
C LYS A 248 -13.43 -5.47 2.49
N GLU A 249 -14.35 -4.70 1.90
CA GLU A 249 -15.41 -5.22 1.03
C GLU A 249 -14.84 -5.99 -0.16
N ILE A 250 -13.83 -5.42 -0.84
CA ILE A 250 -13.13 -6.05 -1.96
C ILE A 250 -12.50 -7.37 -1.50
N ARG A 251 -11.71 -7.37 -0.42
CA ARG A 251 -11.06 -8.58 0.08
C ARG A 251 -12.07 -9.65 0.48
N ASP A 252 -13.13 -9.28 1.20
CA ASP A 252 -14.16 -10.22 1.65
C ASP A 252 -14.91 -10.83 0.45
N ALA A 253 -15.15 -10.05 -0.61
CA ALA A 253 -15.74 -10.53 -1.86
C ALA A 253 -14.81 -11.49 -2.62
N VAL A 254 -13.52 -11.17 -2.71
CA VAL A 254 -12.51 -12.08 -3.29
C VAL A 254 -12.43 -13.39 -2.52
N ILE A 255 -12.47 -13.37 -1.17
CA ILE A 255 -12.48 -14.58 -0.34
C ILE A 255 -13.69 -15.47 -0.63
N ARG A 256 -14.86 -14.87 -0.89
CA ARG A 256 -16.07 -15.61 -1.28
C ARG A 256 -16.01 -16.18 -2.69
N GLY A 257 -15.08 -15.71 -3.53
CA GLY A 257 -15.01 -16.06 -4.95
C GLY A 257 -15.99 -15.27 -5.81
N ASP A 258 -16.43 -14.09 -5.36
CA ASP A 258 -17.29 -13.22 -6.16
C ASP A 258 -16.53 -12.74 -7.41
N LYS A 259 -17.04 -13.03 -8.61
CA LYS A 259 -16.43 -12.59 -9.88
C LYS A 259 -16.75 -11.14 -10.24
N GLU A 260 -17.90 -10.64 -9.79
CA GLU A 260 -18.35 -9.29 -10.08
C GLU A 260 -18.26 -8.43 -8.81
N ILE A 261 -17.17 -7.65 -8.71
CA ILE A 261 -16.93 -6.76 -7.56
C ILE A 261 -16.90 -5.31 -8.08
N PRO A 262 -18.03 -4.58 -8.09
CA PRO A 262 -18.12 -3.26 -8.75
C PRO A 262 -17.12 -2.22 -8.22
N SER A 263 -16.83 -2.26 -6.92
CA SER A 263 -15.84 -1.38 -6.28
C SER A 263 -14.41 -1.66 -6.78
N LEU A 264 -14.08 -2.93 -7.02
CA LEU A 264 -12.81 -3.35 -7.60
C LEU A 264 -12.70 -2.97 -9.08
N GLU A 265 -13.71 -3.25 -9.91
CA GLU A 265 -13.69 -2.89 -11.34
C GLU A 265 -13.51 -1.39 -11.55
N LYS A 266 -14.23 -0.59 -10.74
CA LYS A 266 -14.07 0.86 -10.75
C LYS A 266 -12.65 1.28 -10.34
N LEU A 267 -12.07 0.65 -9.33
CA LEU A 267 -10.70 0.92 -8.89
C LEU A 267 -9.69 0.55 -9.97
N ARG A 268 -9.83 -0.62 -10.62
CA ARG A 268 -8.98 -1.10 -11.71
C ARG A 268 -8.98 -0.12 -12.88
N TYR A 269 -10.16 0.31 -13.32
CA TYR A 269 -10.29 1.34 -14.35
C TYR A 269 -9.61 2.65 -13.94
N LYS A 270 -9.83 3.14 -12.71
CA LYS A 270 -9.23 4.38 -12.22
C LYS A 270 -7.71 4.31 -12.05
N LEU A 271 -7.15 3.13 -11.78
CA LEU A 271 -5.72 2.90 -11.74
C LEU A 271 -5.12 2.58 -13.12
N GLY A 272 -5.92 2.43 -14.17
CA GLY A 272 -5.44 2.01 -15.50
C GLY A 272 -5.01 0.55 -15.57
N LEU A 273 -5.45 -0.30 -14.63
CA LEU A 273 -5.14 -1.74 -14.62
C LEU A 273 -5.82 -2.51 -15.78
N THR A 274 -6.79 -1.88 -16.46
CA THR A 274 -7.52 -2.44 -17.60
C THR A 274 -6.96 -1.99 -18.96
N ARG A 275 -5.85 -1.26 -19.01
CA ARG A 275 -5.23 -0.83 -20.28
C ARG A 275 -4.65 -2.02 -21.06
N SER A 276 -4.74 -1.98 -22.38
CA SER A 276 -4.09 -2.96 -23.26
C SER A 276 -2.57 -2.75 -23.33
N SER A 277 -1.83 -3.78 -23.78
CA SER A 277 -0.37 -3.71 -23.99
C SER A 277 0.01 -2.84 -25.17
N GLU A 278 -0.88 -2.62 -26.13
CA GLU A 278 -0.59 -1.82 -27.33
C GLU A 278 -0.25 -0.36 -27.00
N GLU A 279 -0.67 0.14 -25.83
CA GLU A 279 -0.34 1.48 -25.32
C GLU A 279 1.09 1.60 -24.75
N LEU A 280 1.91 0.54 -24.81
CA LEU A 280 3.28 0.53 -24.26
C LEU A 280 4.23 1.52 -24.94
N THR A 281 3.86 2.09 -26.09
CA THR A 281 4.67 3.12 -26.76
C THR A 281 4.16 4.53 -26.43
N HIS A 282 4.96 5.30 -25.67
CA HIS A 282 4.70 6.73 -25.52
C HIS A 282 5.21 7.47 -26.75
N ASN A 283 4.33 7.69 -27.73
CA ASN A 283 4.64 8.43 -28.96
C ASN A 283 5.88 7.87 -29.70
N GLY A 284 6.03 6.54 -29.73
CA GLY A 284 7.15 5.87 -30.41
C GLY A 284 8.52 6.02 -29.76
N LYS A 285 8.63 6.60 -28.56
CA LYS A 285 9.92 6.70 -27.84
C LYS A 285 10.20 5.41 -27.06
N LYS A 286 11.47 4.95 -27.07
CA LYS A 286 11.93 3.90 -26.16
C LYS A 286 11.80 4.42 -24.73
N ILE A 287 11.12 3.66 -23.87
CA ILE A 287 10.89 4.08 -22.50
C ILE A 287 11.78 3.29 -21.55
N TYR A 288 12.34 3.97 -20.55
CA TYR A 288 13.16 3.36 -19.53
C TYR A 288 12.27 2.67 -18.48
N PRO A 289 12.53 1.39 -18.12
CA PRO A 289 11.72 0.66 -17.13
C PRO A 289 11.50 1.39 -15.80
N ASP A 290 12.45 2.19 -15.35
CA ASP A 290 12.35 2.94 -14.09
C ASP A 290 11.38 4.12 -14.16
N ASP A 291 11.11 4.67 -15.35
CA ASP A 291 10.15 5.77 -15.52
C ASP A 291 8.69 5.33 -15.27
N TYR A 292 8.45 4.03 -15.21
CA TYR A 292 7.14 3.39 -15.08
C TYR A 292 6.78 2.94 -13.68
N LEU A 293 7.70 3.09 -12.73
CA LEU A 293 7.44 2.78 -11.32
C LEU A 293 6.35 3.69 -10.75
N LEU A 294 6.33 4.93 -11.25
CA LEU A 294 5.28 5.89 -10.99
C LEU A 294 4.20 5.79 -12.06
N GLY A 295 2.98 6.10 -11.64
CA GLY A 295 1.88 6.30 -12.58
C GLY A 295 2.20 7.37 -13.63
N ARG A 296 1.31 7.49 -14.59
CA ARG A 296 1.26 8.57 -15.57
C ARG A 296 0.94 9.89 -14.86
N GLU A 297 0.93 10.94 -15.66
CA GLU A 297 0.49 12.27 -15.27
C GLU A 297 -0.91 12.35 -14.64
N ASP A 298 -1.77 11.35 -14.88
CA ASP A 298 -3.11 11.22 -14.30
C ASP A 298 -3.17 10.28 -13.08
N GLY A 299 -2.04 9.67 -12.69
CA GLY A 299 -1.94 8.70 -11.59
C GLY A 299 -2.28 7.26 -11.99
N THR A 300 -2.62 7.01 -13.27
CA THR A 300 -2.87 5.65 -13.77
C THR A 300 -1.57 4.93 -14.09
N LEU A 301 -1.53 3.61 -14.00
CA LEU A 301 -0.42 2.81 -14.48
C LEU A 301 -0.31 2.92 -16.00
N TRP A 302 0.90 2.66 -16.47
CA TRP A 302 1.20 2.64 -17.90
C TRP A 302 0.81 1.35 -18.58
N VAL A 303 0.76 0.25 -17.83
CA VAL A 303 0.44 -1.08 -18.31
C VAL A 303 -0.64 -1.66 -17.40
N GLY A 304 -1.66 -2.26 -18.02
CA GLY A 304 -2.66 -3.02 -17.27
C GLY A 304 -2.10 -4.36 -16.78
N SER A 305 -2.76 -4.96 -15.80
CA SER A 305 -2.45 -6.33 -15.37
C SER A 305 -2.73 -7.33 -16.50
N PHE A 306 -3.76 -7.12 -17.32
CA PHE A 306 -4.20 -8.09 -18.34
C PHE A 306 -3.55 -7.93 -19.72
N ALA A 307 -2.69 -6.93 -19.87
CA ALA A 307 -2.08 -6.53 -21.14
C ALA A 307 -1.26 -7.66 -21.82
N TYR A 308 -0.76 -8.64 -21.05
CA TYR A 308 0.11 -9.72 -21.54
C TYR A 308 -0.56 -11.09 -21.66
N ALA A 309 -1.81 -11.21 -21.22
CA ALA A 309 -2.54 -12.47 -21.32
C ALA A 309 -2.77 -12.90 -22.78
N THR A 310 -2.83 -11.94 -23.71
CA THR A 310 -3.32 -12.17 -25.07
C THR A 310 -2.25 -12.04 -26.17
N SER A 311 -0.98 -11.76 -25.84
CA SER A 311 -0.01 -11.30 -26.85
C SER A 311 1.36 -12.02 -26.86
N VAL A 312 1.45 -13.25 -26.32
CA VAL A 312 2.70 -14.05 -26.34
C VAL A 312 2.58 -15.25 -27.30
N GLU A 313 1.61 -15.24 -28.20
CA GLU A 313 1.62 -16.14 -29.35
C GLU A 313 2.47 -15.48 -30.46
N ASP A 314 3.55 -16.15 -30.85
CA ASP A 314 4.37 -15.94 -32.05
C ASP A 314 5.41 -14.80 -32.11
N LYS A 315 6.52 -14.93 -31.35
CA LYS A 315 7.86 -14.50 -31.80
C LYS A 315 8.96 -15.45 -31.37
#